data_AF-A0A1Z5IVH6-F1
#
_entry.id   AF-A0A1Z5IVH6-F1
#
_cell.length_a   1.000
_cell.length_b   1.000
_cell.length_c   1.000
_cell.angle_alpha   90.00
_cell.angle_beta   90.00
_cell.angle_gamma   90.00
#
_symmetry.space_group_name_H-M   'P 1'
#
loop_
_entity.id
_entity.type
_entity.pdbx_description
1 polymer ?
#
loop_
_entity_poly.entity_id
_entity_poly.type
_entity_poly.pdbx_seq_one_letter_code
_entity_poly.pdbx_strand_id
1 'polypeptide(L)'
;MHYSDWDINATCKNAKQVLRQFNEWREEVAHLKLEVSLSAIQYDGMPKSETNENGTENSLIRQIADLDDDRYRLEHQIVMVEKTLDVMGEPTRESQQLSTLLHLRYIERYSVKSCCERLATLFHLDYISESKFHRDENEALLLFVRIYPERDDLIVKIGS
;
A
#
# COMPACT_ATOMS: atom_id res chain seq x y z
N MET A 1 -21.17 -2.38 15.07
CA MET A 1 -19.72 -2.68 15.25
C MET A 1 -19.23 -1.90 16.46
N HIS A 2 -18.61 -2.53 17.45
CA HIS A 2 -18.09 -1.85 18.64
C HIS A 2 -16.59 -1.59 18.49
N TYR A 3 -16.22 -0.33 18.32
CA TYR A 3 -14.84 0.18 18.34
C TYR A 3 -14.52 0.85 19.69
N SER A 4 -15.20 0.43 20.77
CA SER A 4 -15.23 1.14 22.05
C SER A 4 -13.85 1.36 22.68
N ASP A 5 -12.92 0.47 22.36
CA ASP A 5 -11.59 0.46 22.97
C ASP A 5 -10.53 1.07 22.04
N TRP A 6 -10.93 1.53 20.85
CA TRP A 6 -10.03 2.10 19.84
C TRP A 6 -10.09 3.62 19.87
N ASP A 7 -8.94 4.27 19.86
CA ASP A 7 -8.84 5.65 19.40
C ASP A 7 -9.08 5.64 17.89
N ILE A 8 -10.33 5.87 17.50
CA ILE A 8 -10.79 5.87 16.11
C ILE A 8 -9.99 6.86 15.27
N ASN A 9 -9.69 8.04 15.81
CA ASN A 9 -9.00 9.07 15.05
C ASN A 9 -7.55 8.68 14.78
N ALA A 10 -6.84 8.21 15.80
CA ALA A 10 -5.46 7.75 15.65
C ALA A 10 -5.36 6.50 14.76
N THR A 11 -6.28 5.55 14.93
CA THR A 11 -6.35 4.33 14.11
C THR A 11 -6.61 4.65 12.64
N CYS A 12 -7.59 5.51 12.34
CA CYS A 12 -7.85 5.97 10.97
C CYS A 12 -6.65 6.73 10.39
N LYS A 13 -5.93 7.51 11.21
CA LYS A 13 -4.73 8.23 10.77
C LYS A 13 -3.62 7.25 10.35
N ASN A 14 -3.38 6.19 11.14
CA ASN A 14 -2.41 5.14 10.81
C ASN A 14 -2.79 4.42 9.52
N ALA A 15 -4.06 4.04 9.36
CA ALA A 15 -4.57 3.43 8.14
C ALA A 15 -4.38 4.33 6.90
N LYS A 16 -4.69 5.63 7.03
CA LYS A 16 -4.44 6.62 5.97
C LYS A 16 -2.96 6.72 5.60
N GLN A 17 -2.05 6.56 6.57
CA GLN A 17 -0.62 6.60 6.31
C GLN A 17 -0.18 5.41 5.46
N VAL A 18 -0.57 4.19 5.82
CA VAL A 18 -0.31 2.97 5.02
C VAL A 18 -0.81 3.13 3.58
N LEU A 19 -2.07 3.55 3.42
CA LEU A 19 -2.67 3.73 2.10
C LEU A 19 -1.97 4.83 1.26
N ARG A 20 -1.40 5.85 1.88
CA ARG A 20 -0.62 6.88 1.19
C ARG A 20 0.76 6.39 0.78
N GLN A 21 1.42 5.61 1.64
CA GLN A 21 2.73 5.02 1.38
C GLN A 21 2.70 4.01 0.23
N PHE A 22 1.54 3.42 -0.07
CA PHE A 22 1.35 2.49 -1.19
C PHE A 22 2.00 2.97 -2.50
N ASN A 23 1.78 4.22 -2.90
CA ASN A 23 2.33 4.75 -4.14
C ASN A 23 3.84 5.01 -4.04
N GLU A 24 4.33 5.41 -2.86
CA GLU A 24 5.77 5.55 -2.60
C GLU A 24 6.47 4.20 -2.74
N TRP A 25 5.87 3.12 -2.22
CA TRP A 25 6.39 1.77 -2.40
C TRP A 25 6.40 1.33 -3.87
N ARG A 26 5.35 1.67 -4.64
CA ARG A 26 5.32 1.35 -6.09
C ARG A 26 6.41 2.08 -6.87
N GLU A 27 6.61 3.36 -6.58
CA GLU A 27 7.68 4.16 -7.17
C GLU A 27 9.06 3.59 -6.79
N GLU A 28 9.26 3.24 -5.52
CA GLU A 28 10.51 2.66 -5.01
C GLU A 28 10.79 1.27 -5.61
N VAL A 29 9.79 0.40 -5.74
CA VAL A 29 9.94 -0.89 -6.44
C VAL A 29 10.36 -0.68 -7.90
N ALA A 30 9.81 0.33 -8.58
CA ALA A 30 10.22 0.65 -9.94
C ALA A 30 11.67 1.15 -9.99
N HIS A 31 12.07 1.94 -9.00
CA HIS A 31 13.46 2.39 -8.84
C HIS A 31 14.43 1.22 -8.60
N LEU A 32 14.15 0.36 -7.62
CA LEU A 32 14.97 -0.82 -7.31
C LEU A 32 15.09 -1.78 -8.50
N LYS A 33 14.03 -1.97 -9.29
CA LYS A 33 14.09 -2.78 -10.53
C LYS A 33 15.09 -2.21 -11.53
N LEU A 34 15.17 -0.89 -11.66
CA LEU A 34 16.15 -0.22 -12.50
C LEU A 34 17.56 -0.40 -11.93
N GLU A 35 17.76 -0.21 -10.63
CA GLU A 35 19.07 -0.36 -9.98
C GLU A 35 19.63 -1.78 -10.06
N VAL A 36 18.80 -2.80 -9.83
CA VAL A 36 19.18 -4.21 -9.99
C VAL A 36 19.59 -4.48 -11.43
N SER A 37 18.82 -3.99 -12.40
CA SER A 37 19.14 -4.17 -13.83
C SER A 37 20.48 -3.55 -14.21
N LEU A 38 20.77 -2.34 -13.72
CA LEU A 38 22.04 -1.65 -13.96
C LEU A 38 23.22 -2.35 -13.29
N SER A 39 23.03 -2.81 -12.05
CA SER A 39 24.04 -3.53 -11.28
C SER A 39 24.37 -4.89 -11.91
N ALA A 40 23.37 -5.59 -12.45
CA ALA A 40 23.55 -6.85 -13.18
C ALA A 40 24.35 -6.66 -14.48
N ILE A 41 24.08 -5.59 -15.24
CA ILE A 41 24.88 -5.23 -16.44
C ILE A 41 26.33 -4.97 -16.05
N GLN A 42 26.56 -4.23 -14.96
CA GLN A 42 27.90 -3.95 -14.46
C GLN A 42 28.62 -5.25 -14.06
N TYR A 43 27.93 -6.17 -13.37
CA TYR A 43 28.48 -7.46 -12.99
C TYR A 43 28.90 -8.30 -14.21
N ASP A 44 28.04 -8.40 -15.23
CA ASP A 44 28.31 -9.19 -16.44
C ASP A 44 29.49 -8.63 -17.26
N GLY A 45 29.65 -7.29 -17.27
CA GLY A 45 30.75 -6.61 -17.94
C GLY A 45 32.11 -6.68 -17.20
N MET A 46 32.20 -7.28 -16.01
CA MET A 46 33.45 -7.33 -15.26
C MET A 46 34.45 -8.38 -15.82
N PRO A 47 35.74 -8.03 -15.93
CA PRO A 47 36.77 -8.99 -16.27
C PRO A 47 36.91 -10.04 -15.15
N LYS A 48 36.68 -11.31 -15.48
CA LYS A 48 36.81 -12.45 -14.56
C LYS A 48 38.26 -12.92 -14.55
N SER A 49 38.95 -12.73 -13.44
CA SER A 49 40.32 -13.25 -13.22
C SER A 49 40.25 -14.50 -12.34
N GLU A 50 40.88 -15.60 -12.76
CA GLU A 50 40.87 -16.91 -12.05
C GLU A 50 41.67 -16.92 -10.74
N THR A 51 42.50 -15.89 -10.50
CA THR A 51 43.40 -15.80 -9.35
C THR A 51 42.99 -14.65 -8.43
N ASN A 52 42.56 -15.02 -7.22
CA ASN A 52 42.04 -14.22 -6.09
C ASN A 52 40.52 -13.97 -6.14
N GLU A 53 39.82 -14.38 -5.09
CA GLU A 53 38.45 -13.94 -4.78
C GLU A 53 38.37 -12.42 -4.95
N ASN A 54 37.69 -11.98 -6.00
CA ASN A 54 37.67 -10.59 -6.37
C ASN A 54 36.68 -9.89 -5.42
N GLY A 55 37.20 -9.18 -4.40
CA GLY A 55 36.37 -8.51 -3.39
C GLY A 55 35.31 -7.58 -4.01
N THR A 56 35.60 -7.02 -5.19
CA THR A 56 34.67 -6.23 -6.01
C THR A 56 33.51 -7.06 -6.55
N GLU A 57 33.77 -8.28 -7.02
CA GLU A 57 32.74 -9.20 -7.51
C GLU A 57 31.79 -9.62 -6.39
N ASN A 58 32.35 -10.05 -5.25
CA ASN A 58 31.57 -10.40 -4.07
C ASN A 58 30.77 -9.21 -3.52
N SER A 59 31.30 -7.99 -3.61
CA SER A 59 30.58 -6.77 -3.21
C SER A 59 29.37 -6.51 -4.09
N LEU A 60 29.49 -6.67 -5.41
CA LEU A 60 28.38 -6.47 -6.35
C LEU A 60 27.30 -7.55 -6.19
N ILE A 61 27.70 -8.81 -5.97
CA ILE A 61 26.75 -9.90 -5.69
C ILE A 61 25.92 -9.58 -4.42
N ARG A 62 26.58 -9.12 -3.35
CA ARG A 62 25.89 -8.72 -2.11
C ARG A 62 24.95 -7.54 -2.34
N GLN A 63 25.41 -6.51 -3.06
CA GLN A 63 24.57 -5.37 -3.40
C GLN A 63 23.31 -5.77 -4.18
N ILE A 64 23.43 -6.65 -5.17
CA ILE A 64 22.28 -7.14 -5.93
C ILE A 64 21.30 -7.89 -5.01
N ALA A 65 21.81 -8.73 -4.10
CA ALA A 65 20.98 -9.46 -3.15
C ALA A 65 20.25 -8.52 -2.18
N ASP A 66 20.94 -7.51 -1.63
CA ASP A 66 20.34 -6.51 -0.73
C ASP A 66 19.21 -5.73 -1.42
N LEU A 67 19.43 -5.31 -2.68
CA LEU A 67 18.41 -4.64 -3.50
C LEU A 67 17.21 -5.54 -3.80
N ASP A 68 17.44 -6.83 -4.06
CA ASP A 68 16.38 -7.81 -4.30
C ASP A 68 15.54 -8.05 -3.02
N ASP A 69 16.17 -8.13 -1.86
CA ASP A 69 15.50 -8.29 -0.56
C ASP A 69 14.63 -7.06 -0.23
N ASP A 70 15.15 -5.85 -0.44
CA ASP A 70 14.38 -4.61 -0.25
C ASP A 70 13.18 -4.54 -1.21
N ARG A 71 13.38 -4.93 -2.47
CA ARG A 71 12.28 -5.02 -3.44
C ARG A 71 11.21 -5.98 -2.97
N TYR A 72 11.59 -7.19 -2.56
CA TYR A 72 10.65 -8.22 -2.10
C TYR A 72 9.81 -7.73 -0.92
N ARG A 73 10.45 -7.05 0.05
CA ARG A 73 9.76 -6.46 1.20
C ARG A 73 8.71 -5.44 0.77
N LEU A 74 9.03 -4.54 -0.17
CA LEU A 74 8.10 -3.53 -0.65
C LEU A 74 6.97 -4.12 -1.51
N GLU A 75 7.28 -5.10 -2.37
CA GLU A 75 6.26 -5.82 -3.15
C GLU A 75 5.27 -6.55 -2.23
N HIS A 76 5.76 -7.15 -1.13
CA HIS A 76 4.88 -7.73 -0.12
C HIS A 76 3.94 -6.69 0.51
N GLN A 77 4.44 -5.50 0.88
CA GLN A 77 3.63 -4.42 1.44
C GLN A 77 2.55 -3.92 0.47
N ILE A 78 2.88 -3.80 -0.81
CA ILE A 78 1.93 -3.46 -1.90
C ILE A 78 0.82 -4.52 -1.97
N VAL A 79 1.20 -5.80 -2.04
CA VAL A 79 0.24 -6.92 -2.14
C VAL A 79 -0.69 -6.96 -0.94
N MET A 80 -0.19 -6.71 0.28
CA MET A 80 -1.04 -6.65 1.47
C MET A 80 -2.14 -5.58 1.35
N VAL A 81 -1.81 -4.39 0.85
CA VAL A 81 -2.80 -3.32 0.65
C VAL A 81 -3.82 -3.71 -0.42
N GLU A 82 -3.36 -4.18 -1.59
CA GLU A 82 -4.24 -4.58 -2.69
C GLU A 82 -5.20 -5.69 -2.25
N LYS A 83 -4.68 -6.74 -1.61
CA LYS A 83 -5.50 -7.86 -1.14
C LYS A 83 -6.43 -7.50 -0.01
N THR A 84 -6.04 -6.56 0.85
CA THR A 84 -6.95 -6.04 1.88
C THR A 84 -8.12 -5.31 1.24
N LEU A 85 -7.90 -4.48 0.21
CA LEU A 85 -8.97 -3.80 -0.51
C LEU A 85 -9.87 -4.77 -1.29
N ASP A 86 -9.30 -5.79 -1.94
CA ASP A 86 -10.05 -6.85 -2.62
C ASP A 86 -11.00 -7.55 -1.63
N VAL A 87 -10.44 -8.13 -0.55
CA VAL A 87 -11.20 -8.89 0.46
C VAL A 87 -12.23 -8.01 1.19
N MET A 88 -11.88 -6.74 1.44
CA MET A 88 -12.81 -5.76 2.00
C MET A 88 -14.05 -5.56 1.13
N GLY A 89 -13.93 -5.64 -0.19
CA GLY A 89 -15.02 -5.37 -1.12
C GLY A 89 -15.99 -6.54 -1.35
N GLU A 90 -15.58 -7.78 -1.04
CA GLU A 90 -16.34 -9.00 -1.37
C GLU A 90 -17.69 -9.19 -0.65
N PRO A 91 -17.84 -8.89 0.67
CA PRO A 91 -18.98 -9.40 1.42
C PRO A 91 -20.35 -8.79 1.06
N THR A 92 -20.39 -7.49 0.76
CA THR A 92 -21.64 -6.76 0.51
C THR A 92 -21.43 -5.63 -0.49
N ARG A 93 -22.51 -5.15 -1.12
CA ARG A 93 -22.46 -3.97 -2.01
C ARG A 93 -21.97 -2.72 -1.26
N GLU A 94 -22.31 -2.57 0.01
CA GLU A 94 -21.83 -1.46 0.84
C GLU A 94 -20.32 -1.57 1.07
N SER A 95 -19.82 -2.76 1.41
CA SER A 95 -18.38 -3.00 1.57
C SER A 95 -17.61 -2.77 0.25
N GLN A 96 -18.21 -3.13 -0.88
CA GLN A 96 -17.66 -2.83 -2.21
C GLN A 96 -17.57 -1.32 -2.47
N GLN A 97 -18.57 -0.53 -2.08
CA GLN A 97 -18.53 0.93 -2.17
C GLN A 97 -17.40 1.51 -1.31
N LEU A 98 -17.27 1.04 -0.07
CA LEU A 98 -16.22 1.48 0.85
C LEU A 98 -14.81 1.12 0.35
N SER A 99 -14.61 -0.09 -0.17
CA SER A 99 -13.33 -0.50 -0.76
C SER A 99 -13.00 0.34 -1.99
N THR A 100 -13.99 0.54 -2.88
CA THR A 100 -13.83 1.37 -4.08
C THR A 100 -13.51 2.82 -3.73
N LEU A 101 -14.08 3.35 -2.65
CA LEU A 101 -13.77 4.68 -2.15
C LEU A 101 -12.29 4.80 -1.79
N LEU A 102 -11.73 3.86 -1.02
CA LEU A 102 -10.31 3.87 -0.65
C LEU A 102 -9.42 3.70 -1.87
N HIS A 103 -9.80 2.81 -2.79
CA HIS A 103 -9.07 2.61 -4.05
C HIS A 103 -8.97 3.91 -4.86
N LEU A 104 -10.11 4.56 -5.13
CA LEU A 104 -10.13 5.82 -5.88
C LEU A 104 -9.33 6.94 -5.18
N ARG A 105 -9.44 7.02 -3.85
CA ARG A 105 -8.83 8.12 -3.09
C ARG A 105 -7.33 7.96 -2.92
N TYR A 106 -6.86 6.75 -2.62
CA TYR A 106 -5.49 6.51 -2.18
C TYR A 106 -4.63 5.80 -3.22
N ILE A 107 -5.21 4.87 -3.99
CA ILE A 107 -4.49 4.13 -5.04
C ILE A 107 -4.42 5.00 -6.30
N GLU A 108 -5.58 5.43 -6.80
CA GLU A 108 -5.69 6.30 -7.99
C GLU A 108 -5.43 7.78 -7.71
N ARG A 109 -5.29 8.16 -6.42
CA ARG A 109 -4.99 9.53 -5.94
C ARG A 109 -5.98 10.60 -6.43
N TYR A 110 -7.23 10.25 -6.71
CA TYR A 110 -8.23 11.22 -7.14
C TYR A 110 -8.60 12.21 -6.04
N SER A 111 -8.97 13.43 -6.44
CA SER A 111 -9.55 14.43 -5.53
C SER A 111 -10.86 13.94 -4.93
N VAL A 112 -11.24 14.44 -3.75
CA VAL A 112 -12.52 14.07 -3.09
C VAL A 112 -13.70 14.28 -4.04
N LYS A 113 -13.75 15.42 -4.73
CA LYS A 113 -14.79 15.73 -5.73
C LYS A 113 -14.85 14.67 -6.83
N SER A 114 -13.70 14.32 -7.41
CA SER A 114 -13.62 13.30 -8.46
C SER A 114 -14.01 11.91 -7.94
N CYS A 115 -13.66 11.57 -6.70
CA CYS A 115 -14.11 10.33 -6.07
C CYS A 115 -15.65 10.30 -5.92
N CYS A 116 -16.27 11.39 -5.45
CA CYS A 116 -17.73 11.48 -5.32
C CYS A 116 -18.44 11.26 -6.67
N GLU A 117 -17.98 11.94 -7.73
CA GLU A 117 -18.53 11.81 -9.09
C GLU A 117 -18.40 10.38 -9.63
N ARG A 118 -17.22 9.77 -9.45
CA ARG A 118 -16.95 8.39 -9.90
C ARG A 118 -17.74 7.35 -9.12
N LEU A 119 -17.80 7.46 -7.79
CA LEU A 119 -18.59 6.56 -6.94
C LEU A 119 -20.08 6.65 -7.28
N ALA A 120 -20.60 7.86 -7.48
CA ALA A 120 -21.98 8.05 -7.89
C ALA A 120 -22.28 7.36 -9.23
N THR A 121 -21.36 7.47 -10.18
CA THR A 121 -21.48 6.82 -11.49
C THR A 121 -21.39 5.30 -11.39
N LEU A 122 -20.38 4.77 -10.71
CA LEU A 122 -20.10 3.32 -10.60
C LEU A 122 -21.21 2.57 -9.86
N PHE A 123 -21.83 3.20 -8.87
CA PHE A 123 -22.84 2.56 -8.03
C PHE A 123 -24.27 3.03 -8.32
N HIS A 124 -24.48 3.81 -9.38
CA HIS A 124 -25.78 4.39 -9.76
C HIS A 124 -26.45 5.15 -8.62
N LEU A 125 -25.71 6.06 -7.99
CA LEU A 125 -26.20 6.94 -6.92
C LEU A 125 -26.46 8.34 -7.50
N ASP A 126 -27.50 9.00 -7.03
CA ASP A 126 -27.88 10.33 -7.56
C ASP A 126 -26.83 11.40 -7.27
N TYR A 127 -26.28 11.40 -6.04
CA TYR A 127 -25.28 12.36 -5.60
C TYR A 127 -24.59 11.88 -4.32
N ILE A 128 -23.31 12.22 -4.16
CA ILE A 128 -22.54 12.01 -2.94
C ILE A 128 -21.98 13.36 -2.48
N SER A 129 -22.40 13.81 -1.30
CA SER A 129 -21.83 15.01 -0.68
C SER A 129 -20.46 14.74 -0.08
N GLU A 130 -19.61 15.77 0.01
CA GLU A 130 -18.29 15.63 0.65
C GLU A 130 -18.41 15.22 2.12
N SER A 131 -19.42 15.70 2.85
CA SER A 131 -19.68 15.29 4.23
C SER A 131 -20.01 13.80 4.33
N LYS A 132 -20.82 13.27 3.40
CA LYS A 132 -21.08 11.83 3.32
C LYS A 132 -19.79 11.08 2.96
N PHE A 133 -19.03 11.56 1.98
CA PHE A 133 -17.76 10.98 1.58
C PHE A 133 -16.80 10.84 2.77
N HIS A 134 -16.61 11.87 3.59
CA HIS A 134 -15.69 11.81 4.73
C HIS A 134 -16.16 10.87 5.84
N ARG A 135 -17.48 10.75 6.05
CA ARG A 135 -18.03 9.77 6.98
C ARG A 135 -17.78 8.35 6.48
N ASP A 136 -18.11 8.09 5.21
CA ASP A 136 -17.93 6.79 4.57
C ASP A 136 -16.42 6.45 4.47
N GLU A 137 -15.54 7.43 4.26
CA GLU A 137 -14.08 7.27 4.29
C GLU A 137 -13.60 6.76 5.65
N ASN A 138 -14.07 7.35 6.74
CA ASN A 138 -13.70 6.89 8.09
C ASN A 138 -14.18 5.46 8.35
N GLU A 139 -15.40 5.13 7.92
CA GLU A 139 -15.91 3.76 8.03
C GLU A 139 -15.08 2.77 7.20
N ALA A 140 -14.74 3.16 5.97
CA ALA A 140 -13.91 2.37 5.08
C ALA A 140 -12.53 2.10 5.68
N LEU A 141 -11.90 3.10 6.31
CA LEU A 141 -10.59 2.96 6.96
C LEU A 141 -10.65 2.01 8.17
N LEU A 142 -11.70 2.09 8.97
CA LEU A 142 -11.88 1.15 10.08
C LEU A 142 -12.09 -0.28 9.58
N LEU A 143 -12.83 -0.46 8.50
CA LEU A 143 -13.02 -1.77 7.88
C LEU A 143 -11.70 -2.29 7.28
N PHE A 144 -10.92 -1.44 6.61
CA PHE A 144 -9.58 -1.77 6.13
C PHE A 144 -8.70 -2.29 7.26
N VAL A 145 -8.60 -1.56 8.37
CA VAL A 145 -7.79 -1.96 9.53
C VAL A 145 -8.22 -3.32 10.07
N ARG A 146 -9.52 -3.64 10.09
CA ARG A 146 -9.97 -4.94 10.63
C ARG A 146 -9.48 -6.14 9.82
N ILE A 147 -9.27 -5.95 8.52
CA ILE A 147 -8.91 -6.99 7.55
C ILE A 147 -7.39 -7.03 7.32
N TYR A 148 -6.72 -5.89 7.45
CA TYR A 148 -5.29 -5.76 7.19
C TYR A 148 -4.44 -6.76 8.00
N PRO A 149 -3.49 -7.49 7.39
CA PRO A 149 -2.70 -8.51 8.07
C PRO A 149 -1.95 -8.00 9.31
N GLU A 150 -1.38 -6.79 9.25
CA GLU A 150 -0.62 -6.15 10.33
C GLU A 150 -1.49 -5.15 11.12
N ARG A 151 -2.77 -5.44 11.30
CA ARG A 151 -3.74 -4.52 11.92
C ARG A 151 -3.36 -4.06 13.32
N ASP A 152 -2.67 -4.89 14.09
CA ASP A 152 -2.34 -4.59 15.48
C ASP A 152 -1.36 -3.41 15.57
N ASP A 153 -0.55 -3.17 14.53
CA ASP A 153 0.34 -2.02 14.40
C ASP A 153 -0.42 -0.73 14.06
N LEU A 154 -1.64 -0.86 13.51
CA LEU A 154 -2.48 0.28 13.12
C LEU A 154 -3.44 0.71 14.24
N ILE A 155 -3.89 -0.23 15.07
CA ILE A 155 -4.89 0.00 16.11
C ILE A 155 -4.27 0.72 17.30
N VAL A 156 -4.82 1.88 17.64
CA VAL A 156 -4.48 2.60 18.87
C VAL A 156 -5.57 2.35 19.90
N LYS A 157 -5.22 1.86 21.09
CA LYS A 157 -6.18 1.58 22.16
C LYS A 157 -6.35 2.78 23.10
N ILE A 158 -7.57 3.01 23.58
CA ILE A 158 -7.86 4.04 24.58
C ILE A 158 -7.40 3.51 25.95
N GLY A 159 -6.36 4.10 26.54
CA GLY A 159 -5.91 3.81 27.92
C GLY A 159 -4.79 2.78 28.06
N SER A 160 -3.64 3.03 27.41
CA SER A 160 -2.37 2.38 27.76
C SER A 160 -1.55 3.26 28.69
#